data_AF-A0A7J2LY00-F1
#
_entry.id   AF-A0A7J2LY00-F1
#
_cell.length_a   1.000
_cell.length_b   1.000
_cell.length_c   1.000
_cell.angle_alpha   90.00
_cell.angle_beta   90.00
_cell.angle_gamma   90.00
#
_symmetry.space_group_name_H-M   'P 1'
#
loop_
_entity.id
_entity.type
_entity.pdbx_description
1 polymer ?
#
loop_
_entity_poly.entity_id
_entity_poly.type
_entity_poly.pdbx_seq_one_letter_code
_entity_poly.pdbx_strand_id
1 'polypeptide(L)'
;MSLAILSLFEALRTIELAGESVDRGAVSRAIRSAAEVYWREVPELERESMRSSFEILEKAILLPELTAEEEEVVLFAAEALLEAERVFGIDGSEVIRVIERELRSSGQDGLADLTMMILSFKLKR
;
A
#
# COMPACT_ATOMS: atom_id res chain seq x y z
N MET A 1 7.00 -9.25 3.38
CA MET A 1 6.83 -8.60 2.06
C MET A 1 5.68 -7.65 2.26
N SER A 2 5.79 -6.34 1.99
CA SER A 2 4.69 -5.37 2.08
C SER A 2 3.65 -5.62 0.96
N LEU A 3 3.27 -6.90 0.87
CA LEU A 3 2.27 -7.47 0.03
C LEU A 3 0.96 -6.76 0.29
N ALA A 4 0.74 -6.18 1.49
CA ALA A 4 -0.45 -5.42 1.77
C ALA A 4 -0.55 -4.17 0.88
N ILE A 5 0.52 -3.37 0.78
CA ILE A 5 0.52 -2.15 -0.05
C ILE A 5 0.54 -2.51 -1.54
N LEU A 6 1.32 -3.51 -1.94
CA LEU A 6 1.30 -4.02 -3.32
C LEU A 6 -0.07 -4.56 -3.72
N SER A 7 -0.71 -5.34 -2.84
CA SER A 7 -2.04 -5.90 -3.12
C SER A 7 -3.10 -4.81 -3.17
N LEU A 8 -2.95 -3.75 -2.37
CA LEU A 8 -3.83 -2.59 -2.44
C LEU A 8 -3.71 -1.89 -3.78
N PHE A 9 -2.48 -1.71 -4.26
CA PHE A 9 -2.22 -1.10 -5.55
C PHE A 9 -2.77 -1.95 -6.71
N GLU A 10 -2.53 -3.27 -6.70
CA GLU A 10 -3.07 -4.19 -7.71
C GLU A 10 -4.61 -4.25 -7.67
N ALA A 11 -5.20 -4.25 -6.48
CA ALA A 11 -6.66 -4.24 -6.31
C ALA A 11 -7.27 -2.95 -6.88
N LEU A 12 -6.67 -1.80 -6.56
CA LEU A 12 -7.07 -0.50 -7.09
C LEU A 12 -7.07 -0.50 -8.60
N ARG A 13 -5.96 -0.91 -9.23
CA ARG A 13 -5.86 -0.96 -10.71
C ARG A 13 -6.88 -1.91 -11.33
N THR A 14 -7.12 -3.05 -10.69
CA THR A 14 -8.11 -4.02 -11.16
C THR A 14 -9.53 -3.44 -11.17
N ILE A 15 -9.94 -2.74 -10.11
CA ILE A 15 -11.26 -2.10 -10.02
C ILE A 15 -11.41 -1.01 -11.08
N GLU A 16 -10.37 -0.21 -11.28
CA GLU A 16 -10.41 0.88 -12.27
C GLU A 16 -10.45 0.39 -13.71
N LEU A 17 -9.72 -0.69 -14.02
CA LEU A 17 -9.81 -1.35 -15.32
C LEU A 17 -11.20 -1.97 -15.57
N ALA A 18 -11.93 -2.33 -14.52
CA ALA A 18 -13.32 -2.76 -14.61
C ALA A 18 -14.31 -1.61 -14.80
N GLY A 19 -13.84 -0.35 -14.80
CA GLY A 19 -14.66 0.85 -14.97
C GLY A 19 -15.35 1.33 -13.69
N GLU A 20 -14.96 0.79 -12.53
CA GLU A 20 -15.48 1.21 -11.23
C GLU A 20 -14.64 2.36 -10.64
N SER A 21 -15.30 3.29 -9.95
CA SER A 21 -14.63 4.41 -9.30
C SER A 21 -14.27 4.09 -7.86
N VAL A 22 -13.02 4.38 -7.47
CA VAL A 22 -12.54 4.28 -6.09
C VAL A 22 -12.36 5.67 -5.47
N ASP A 23 -12.68 5.82 -4.19
CA ASP A 23 -12.30 7.03 -3.44
C ASP A 23 -10.79 7.06 -3.21
N ARG A 24 -10.06 7.79 -4.07
CA ARG A 24 -8.61 8.00 -3.96
C ARG A 24 -8.19 8.59 -2.60
N GLY A 25 -9.05 9.42 -1.99
CA GLY A 25 -8.81 9.97 -0.66
C GLY A 25 -8.80 8.89 0.41
N ALA A 26 -9.66 7.87 0.29
CA ALA A 26 -9.65 6.70 1.18
C ALA A 26 -8.36 5.89 1.05
N VAL A 27 -7.89 5.66 -0.18
CA VAL A 27 -6.64 4.91 -0.43
C VAL A 27 -5.42 5.68 0.11
N SER A 28 -5.35 6.99 -0.14
CA SER A 28 -4.30 7.86 0.42
C SER A 28 -4.28 7.82 1.95
N ARG A 29 -5.44 7.90 2.62
CA ARG A 29 -5.54 7.75 4.07
C ARG A 29 -5.07 6.38 4.56
N ALA A 30 -5.41 5.31 3.85
CA ALA A 30 -4.97 3.96 4.19
C ALA A 30 -3.44 3.83 4.16
N ILE A 31 -2.79 4.40 3.14
CA ILE A 31 -1.31 4.40 3.04
C ILE A 31 -0.65 5.24 4.12
N ARG A 32 -1.16 6.46 4.36
CA ARG A 32 -0.62 7.31 5.42
C ARG A 32 -0.75 6.65 6.79
N SER A 33 -1.89 6.03 7.06
CA SER A 33 -2.12 5.31 8.31
C SER A 33 -1.22 4.07 8.42
N ALA A 34 -0.97 3.37 7.32
CA ALA A 34 0.01 2.29 7.29
C ALA A 34 1.41 2.82 7.61
N ALA A 35 1.84 3.95 7.03
CA ALA A 35 3.14 4.56 7.28
C ALA A 35 3.39 4.87 8.77
N GLU A 36 2.34 5.26 9.53
CA GLU A 36 2.44 5.46 10.98
C GLU A 36 2.87 4.20 11.76
N VAL A 37 2.59 3.01 11.23
CA VAL A 37 3.09 1.75 11.81
C VAL A 37 4.61 1.66 11.62
N TYR A 38 5.12 2.06 10.46
CA TYR A 38 6.55 2.06 10.16
C TYR A 38 7.28 3.11 11.02
N TRP A 39 6.71 4.29 11.23
CA TRP A 39 7.36 5.36 12.00
C TRP A 39 7.64 5.03 13.45
N ARG A 40 6.91 4.07 14.03
CA ARG A 40 7.15 3.61 15.41
C ARG A 40 8.42 2.80 15.53
N GLU A 41 8.73 1.98 14.53
CA GLU A 41 9.84 1.02 14.56
C GLU A 41 11.09 1.56 13.84
N VAL A 42 10.93 2.42 12.84
CA VAL A 42 12.02 2.91 12.00
C VAL A 42 12.80 4.05 12.70
N PRO A 43 14.14 3.94 12.82
CA PRO A 43 14.99 5.01 13.35
C PRO A 43 14.88 6.30 12.54
N GLU A 44 14.98 7.46 13.20
CA GLU A 44 14.76 8.77 12.56
C GLU A 44 15.63 9.02 11.32
N LEU A 45 16.89 8.55 11.33
CA LEU A 45 17.83 8.66 10.22
C LEU A 45 17.39 7.90 8.96
N GLU A 46 16.61 6.82 9.11
CA GLU A 46 16.13 5.97 8.01
C GLU A 46 14.74 6.39 7.51
N ARG A 47 14.03 7.23 8.28
CA ARG A 47 12.66 7.65 7.95
C ARG A 47 12.59 8.48 6.67
N GLU A 48 13.61 9.26 6.35
CA GLU A 48 13.60 10.13 5.16
C GLU A 48 13.51 9.32 3.87
N SER A 49 14.36 8.29 3.74
CA SER A 49 14.34 7.39 2.58
C SER A 49 12.98 6.67 2.45
N MET A 50 12.41 6.22 3.56
CA MET A 50 11.12 5.54 3.56
C MET A 50 9.95 6.49 3.25
N ARG A 51 10.03 7.76 3.67
CA ARG A 51 9.00 8.76 3.31
C ARG A 51 8.94 8.93 1.80
N SER A 52 10.08 8.97 1.12
CA SER A 52 10.09 9.02 -0.35
C SER A 52 9.39 7.82 -0.99
N SER A 53 9.56 6.61 -0.45
CA SER A 53 8.83 5.42 -0.93
C SER A 53 7.32 5.58 -0.75
N PHE A 54 6.85 6.04 0.41
CA PHE A 54 5.43 6.30 0.65
C PHE A 54 4.87 7.40 -0.26
N GLU A 55 5.62 8.46 -0.51
CA GLU A 55 5.22 9.54 -1.41
C GLU A 55 5.08 9.07 -2.86
N ILE A 56 5.98 8.19 -3.32
CA ILE A 56 5.89 7.57 -4.66
C ILE A 56 4.59 6.77 -4.76
N LEU A 57 4.31 5.92 -3.77
CA LEU A 57 3.12 5.09 -3.75
C LEU A 57 1.84 5.92 -3.71
N GLU A 58 1.81 6.96 -2.87
CA GLU A 58 0.68 7.87 -2.77
C GLU A 58 0.45 8.62 -4.09
N LYS A 59 1.50 9.17 -4.71
CA LYS A 59 1.39 9.84 -6.02
C LYS A 59 0.85 8.89 -7.08
N ALA A 60 1.36 7.67 -7.14
CA ALA A 60 0.93 6.69 -8.12
C ALA A 60 -0.55 6.31 -7.96
N ILE A 61 -1.07 6.31 -6.74
CA ILE A 61 -2.49 6.06 -6.46
C ILE A 61 -3.37 7.23 -6.87
N LEU A 62 -2.86 8.46 -6.85
CA LEU A 62 -3.61 9.62 -7.29
C LEU A 62 -3.68 9.75 -8.82
N LEU A 63 -2.83 9.01 -9.55
CA LEU A 63 -2.77 9.05 -11.00
C LEU A 63 -3.71 8.02 -11.64
N PRO A 64 -4.64 8.45 -12.52
CA PRO A 64 -5.60 7.55 -13.19
C PRO A 64 -4.91 6.56 -14.11
N GLU A 65 -3.81 6.96 -14.74
CA GLU A 65 -2.99 6.13 -15.61
C GLU A 65 -1.52 6.28 -15.22
N LEU A 66 -0.78 5.19 -15.31
CA LEU A 66 0.67 5.17 -15.14
C LEU A 66 1.29 4.63 -16.41
N THR A 67 2.44 5.19 -16.75
CA THR A 67 3.35 4.60 -17.73
C THR A 67 4.01 3.35 -17.15
N ALA A 68 4.55 2.48 -18.01
CA ALA A 68 5.28 1.30 -17.57
C ALA A 68 6.49 1.65 -16.67
N GLU A 69 7.14 2.78 -16.92
CA GLU A 69 8.25 3.30 -16.11
C GLU A 69 7.77 3.70 -14.70
N GLU A 70 6.61 4.35 -14.60
CA GLU A 70 6.05 4.73 -13.30
C GLU A 70 5.55 3.51 -12.50
N GLU A 71 4.99 2.50 -13.17
CA GLU A 71 4.66 1.22 -12.51
C GLU A 71 5.90 0.53 -11.95
N GLU A 72 7.01 0.53 -12.67
CA GLU A 72 8.28 -0.02 -12.20
C GLU A 72 8.78 0.73 -10.94
N VAL A 73 8.68 2.05 -10.93
CA VAL A 73 9.04 2.89 -9.77
C VAL A 73 8.15 2.59 -8.55
N VAL A 74 6.86 2.32 -8.75
CA VAL A 74 5.93 1.90 -7.69
C VAL A 74 6.34 0.56 -7.10
N LEU A 75 6.69 -0.41 -7.95
CA LEU A 75 7.14 -1.72 -7.51
C LEU A 75 8.42 -1.61 -6.67
N PHE A 76 9.41 -0.84 -7.13
CA PHE A 76 10.63 -0.59 -6.36
C PHE A 76 10.35 0.08 -5.01
N ALA A 77 9.44 1.06 -4.96
CA ALA A 77 9.07 1.71 -3.71
C ALA A 77 8.44 0.72 -2.72
N ALA A 78 7.57 -0.17 -3.19
CA ALA A 78 6.96 -1.17 -2.33
C ALA A 78 7.94 -2.27 -1.88
N GLU A 79 8.90 -2.65 -2.73
CA GLU A 79 9.99 -3.55 -2.36
C GLU A 79 10.90 -2.95 -1.28
N ALA A 80 11.19 -1.66 -1.36
CA ALA A 80 11.94 -0.96 -0.31
C ALA A 80 11.19 -0.99 1.04
N LEU A 81 9.88 -0.77 1.04
CA LEU A 81 9.06 -0.86 2.26
C LEU A 81 9.00 -2.27 2.83
N LEU A 82 8.92 -3.28 1.96
CA LEU A 82 9.08 -4.68 2.37
C LEU A 82 10.40 -4.88 3.10
N GLU A 83 11.52 -4.47 2.49
CA GLU A 83 12.82 -4.71 3.08
C GLU A 83 12.94 -4.00 4.43
N ALA A 84 12.37 -2.80 4.55
CA ALA A 84 12.25 -2.11 5.82
C ALA A 84 11.43 -2.91 6.85
N GLU A 85 10.30 -3.54 6.48
CA GLU A 85 9.54 -4.40 7.41
C GLU A 85 10.41 -5.51 7.98
N ARG A 86 11.22 -6.13 7.11
CA ARG A 86 12.10 -7.24 7.49
C ARG A 86 13.24 -6.77 8.39
N VAL A 87 13.87 -5.65 8.05
CA VAL A 87 15.06 -5.12 8.74
C VAL A 87 14.68 -4.55 10.11
N PHE A 88 13.58 -3.80 10.19
CA PHE A 88 13.16 -3.11 11.41
C PHE A 88 12.13 -3.91 12.23
N GLY A 89 11.72 -5.08 11.78
CA GLY A 89 10.80 -5.96 12.52
C GLY A 89 9.38 -5.38 12.62
N ILE A 90 8.93 -4.65 11.60
CA ILE A 90 7.60 -4.04 11.57
C ILE A 90 6.54 -5.13 11.51
N ASP A 91 5.49 -5.03 12.34
CA ASP A 91 4.38 -5.98 12.33
C ASP A 91 3.52 -5.79 11.06
N GLY A 92 3.83 -6.58 10.03
CA GLY A 92 3.04 -6.63 8.80
C GLY A 92 1.56 -6.95 9.04
N SER A 93 1.22 -7.67 10.12
CA SER A 93 -0.18 -7.94 10.49
C SER A 93 -0.89 -6.69 11.00
N GLU A 94 -0.17 -5.78 11.66
CA GLU A 94 -0.70 -4.45 12.00
C GLU A 94 -0.90 -3.60 10.74
N VAL A 95 0.07 -3.59 9.81
CA VAL A 95 -0.05 -2.88 8.53
C VAL A 95 -1.30 -3.33 7.77
N ILE A 96 -1.51 -4.64 7.65
CA ILE A 96 -2.69 -5.23 7.01
C ILE A 96 -3.99 -4.78 7.69
N ARG A 97 -4.05 -4.88 9.02
CA ARG A 97 -5.24 -4.47 9.80
C ARG A 97 -5.55 -2.99 9.65
N VAL A 98 -4.52 -2.14 9.60
CA VAL A 98 -4.68 -0.71 9.41
C VAL A 98 -5.25 -0.42 8.02
N ILE A 99 -4.66 -0.99 6.96
CA ILE A 99 -5.15 -0.81 5.59
C ILE A 99 -6.60 -1.27 5.48
N GLU A 100 -6.92 -2.47 5.95
CA GLU A 100 -8.29 -3.01 5.92
C GLU A 100 -9.27 -2.08 6.63
N ARG A 101 -8.94 -1.65 7.85
CA ARG A 101 -9.79 -0.77 8.66
C ARG A 101 -10.07 0.56 7.96
N GLU A 102 -9.04 1.23 7.44
CA GLU A 102 -9.21 2.54 6.81
C GLU A 102 -10.09 2.46 5.56
N LEU A 103 -9.90 1.43 4.73
CA LEU A 103 -10.73 1.20 3.54
C LEU A 103 -12.18 0.93 3.91
N ARG A 104 -12.44 0.00 4.83
CA ARG A 104 -13.79 -0.34 5.28
C ARG A 104 -14.49 0.84 5.95
N SER A 105 -13.79 1.60 6.79
CA SER A 105 -14.34 2.81 7.42
C SER A 105 -14.73 3.91 6.42
N SER A 106 -14.12 3.89 5.23
CA SER A 106 -14.42 4.79 4.12
C SER A 106 -15.46 4.22 3.15
N GLY A 107 -16.11 3.09 3.48
CA GLY A 107 -17.10 2.41 2.63
C GLY A 107 -16.50 1.75 1.39
N GLN A 108 -15.19 1.51 1.35
CA GLN A 108 -14.48 0.86 0.24
C GLN A 108 -14.37 -0.67 0.47
N ASP A 109 -15.48 -1.32 0.84
CA ASP A 109 -15.49 -2.75 1.20
C ASP A 109 -15.02 -3.65 0.05
N GLY A 110 -15.46 -3.38 -1.18
CA GLY A 110 -15.03 -4.15 -2.35
C GLY A 110 -13.52 -4.06 -2.62
N LEU A 111 -12.93 -2.87 -2.44
CA LEU A 111 -11.49 -2.68 -2.54
C LEU A 111 -10.74 -3.38 -1.40
N ALA A 112 -11.27 -3.33 -0.17
CA ALA A 112 -10.70 -4.04 0.96
C ALA A 112 -10.69 -5.55 0.72
N ASP A 113 -11.82 -6.12 0.30
CA ASP A 113 -11.96 -7.56 0.04
C ASP A 113 -11.02 -8.02 -1.07
N LEU A 114 -10.94 -7.28 -2.18
CA LEU A 114 -10.03 -7.59 -3.28
C LEU A 114 -8.56 -7.49 -2.84
N THR A 115 -8.21 -6.45 -2.07
CA THR A 115 -6.87 -6.29 -1.49
C THR A 115 -6.49 -7.49 -0.63
N MET A 116 -7.40 -7.93 0.27
CA MET A 116 -7.16 -9.07 1.14
C MET A 116 -7.09 -10.39 0.36
N MET A 117 -7.90 -10.55 -0.69
CA MET A 117 -7.85 -11.72 -1.56
C MET A 117 -6.49 -11.83 -2.26
N ILE A 118 -6.03 -10.76 -2.93
CA ILE A 118 -4.73 -10.71 -3.60
C ILE A 118 -3.59 -10.95 -2.60
N LEU A 119 -3.64 -10.31 -1.44
CA LEU A 119 -2.69 -10.51 -0.36
C LEU A 119 -2.62 -11.97 0.10
N SER A 120 -3.77 -12.60 0.33
CA SER A 120 -3.84 -13.99 0.78
C SER A 120 -3.23 -14.96 -0.24
N PHE A 121 -3.36 -14.65 -1.53
CA PHE A 121 -2.74 -15.44 -2.60
C PHE A 121 -1.22 -15.29 -2.58
N LYS A 122 -0.72 -14.07 -2.38
CA LYS A 122 0.73 -13.81 -2.29
C LYS A 122 1.36 -14.42 -1.04
N LEU A 123 0.65 -14.48 0.09
CA LEU A 123 1.14 -15.09 1.33
C LEU A 123 1.21 -16.62 1.30
N LYS A 124 0.48 -17.28 0.38
CA LYS A 124 0.52 -18.74 0.19
C LYS A 124 1.64 -19.21 -0.73
N ARG A 125 2.32 -18.28 -1.40
CA ARG A 125 3.46 -18.54 -2.29
C ARG A 125 4.76 -18.29 -1.53
#